data_AF-A0A6M1ZRZ1-F1
#
_entry.id   AF-A0A6M1ZRZ1-F1
#
_cell.length_a   1.000
_cell.length_b   1.000
_cell.length_c   1.000
_cell.angle_alpha   90.00
_cell.angle_beta   90.00
_cell.angle_gamma   90.00
#
_symmetry.space_group_name_H-M   'P 1'
#
loop_
_entity.id
_entity.type
_entity.pdbx_description
1 polymer ?
#
loop_
_entity_poly.entity_id
_entity_poly.type
_entity_poly.pdbx_seq_one_letter_code
_entity_poly.pdbx_strand_id
1 'polypeptide(L)'
;MSFIQSIIARCCPTTPQQPAVQAAQAVQAQAIPTAVFAIQQQPAVQAAPAAQVVQAQASQTVVVVREFVAFYKDTPSKGCDGESGYLGNFHICPNGIKYNIGGNSYTFRCSEAAFQAAKCYIFTQNPAHINAFTSVDGDGSIRLCRHLTSQVHAPDYWIKQGRNIQAMREILHAKFTQNPSLRQQLLSTGNAYLAEHNETAGRDKFWSDNYDGSGRNMLGELLMELRGLLGGRAVIARPTTYNDYLVYWGQQLFSTTTGAAGPAANPSSLRHRGTQAAGAAAQQSPTYEAYADPNQCKLPGCQKARYATQDFCGIRHGREYKTNNNGQEPCKLSTCGKPKYPSFDFCGRAHGQEFNR
;
A
#
# COMPACT_ATOMS: atom_id res chain seq x y z
N MET A 1 71.46 24.24 8.49
CA MET A 1 71.23 23.09 7.57
C MET A 1 69.89 23.34 6.88
N SER A 2 69.79 24.22 5.89
CA SER A 2 70.31 24.19 4.50
C SER A 2 69.59 23.16 3.60
N PHE A 3 69.01 23.68 2.51
CA PHE A 3 68.60 23.03 1.24
C PHE A 3 67.26 22.23 1.28
N ILE A 4 66.23 22.42 0.42
CA ILE A 4 66.07 23.00 -0.95
C ILE A 4 64.61 23.44 -1.22
N GLN A 5 64.45 24.56 -1.95
CA GLN A 5 63.24 25.02 -2.66
C GLN A 5 63.21 24.53 -4.12
N SER A 6 62.00 24.33 -4.67
CA SER A 6 61.53 24.59 -6.06
C SER A 6 60.45 23.56 -6.42
N ILE A 7 59.31 23.89 -7.02
CA ILE A 7 59.16 24.47 -8.36
C ILE A 7 57.93 25.39 -8.43
N ILE A 8 58.14 26.55 -9.06
CA ILE A 8 57.16 27.50 -9.59
C ILE A 8 56.94 27.17 -11.08
N ALA A 9 55.68 27.13 -11.53
CA ALA A 9 55.26 27.52 -12.89
C ALA A 9 53.73 27.74 -12.88
N ARG A 10 53.26 28.99 -12.74
CA ARG A 10 52.80 29.86 -13.83
C ARG A 10 51.76 29.22 -14.75
N CYS A 11 50.49 29.65 -14.63
CA CYS A 11 49.68 30.17 -15.73
C CYS A 11 48.35 30.72 -15.17
N CYS A 12 48.26 32.05 -15.08
CA CYS A 12 47.01 32.80 -15.15
C CYS A 12 46.74 33.06 -16.64
N PRO A 13 45.48 33.13 -17.09
CA PRO A 13 44.99 34.45 -17.49
C PRO A 13 43.49 34.70 -17.19
N THR A 14 43.23 35.86 -16.57
CA THR A 14 42.24 36.90 -16.93
C THR A 14 40.84 36.52 -17.46
N THR A 15 39.81 36.83 -16.67
CA THR A 15 38.51 37.39 -17.11
C THR A 15 38.60 38.94 -17.03
N PRO A 16 37.65 39.77 -17.52
CA PRO A 16 36.53 39.58 -18.45
C PRO A 16 36.44 40.69 -19.54
N GLN A 17 35.92 40.43 -20.75
CA GLN A 17 35.33 41.49 -21.60
C GLN A 17 34.26 40.97 -22.57
N GLN A 18 33.05 41.53 -22.47
CA GLN A 18 32.13 41.82 -23.60
C GLN A 18 32.50 43.23 -24.12
N PRO A 19 32.33 43.55 -25.42
CA PRO A 19 31.02 44.03 -25.90
C PRO A 19 30.72 43.76 -27.40
N ALA A 20 29.47 44.02 -27.78
CA ALA A 20 29.00 44.64 -29.03
C ALA A 20 27.78 43.96 -29.68
N VAL A 21 26.70 44.73 -29.61
CA VAL A 21 25.45 44.68 -30.37
C VAL A 21 25.69 44.95 -31.84
N GLN A 22 25.00 44.21 -32.72
CA GLN A 22 24.52 44.59 -34.06
C GLN A 22 23.65 43.43 -34.56
N ALA A 23 22.65 43.54 -35.42
CA ALA A 23 21.71 44.57 -35.85
C ALA A 23 20.71 43.80 -36.75
N ALA A 24 19.43 44.13 -36.67
CA ALA A 24 18.38 43.49 -37.46
C ALA A 24 18.49 43.84 -38.96
N GLN A 25 18.14 42.89 -39.82
CA GLN A 25 17.65 43.17 -41.17
C GLN A 25 16.50 42.23 -41.53
N ALA A 26 15.37 42.86 -41.88
CA ALA A 26 14.18 42.27 -42.46
C ALA A 26 14.16 42.60 -43.96
N VAL A 27 13.84 41.66 -44.85
CA VAL A 27 13.37 41.97 -46.22
C VAL A 27 12.42 40.88 -46.74
N GLN A 28 11.14 41.28 -46.79
CA GLN A 28 10.13 41.16 -47.87
C GLN A 28 9.76 39.82 -48.53
N ALA A 29 8.44 39.62 -48.57
CA ALA A 29 7.70 38.68 -49.41
C ALA A 29 7.65 39.13 -50.87
N GLN A 30 7.71 38.18 -51.81
CA GLN A 30 7.25 38.33 -53.20
C GLN A 30 6.68 37.02 -53.75
N ALA A 31 5.88 37.19 -54.80
CA ALA A 31 4.70 36.43 -55.18
C ALA A 31 4.92 35.19 -56.09
N ILE A 32 3.81 34.44 -56.18
CA ILE A 32 3.50 33.29 -57.05
C ILE A 32 3.79 33.55 -58.54
N PRO A 33 4.22 32.51 -59.27
CA PRO A 33 3.69 32.31 -60.61
C PRO A 33 3.02 30.93 -60.78
N THR A 34 1.85 31.00 -61.39
CA THR A 34 1.04 29.92 -61.94
C THR A 34 1.81 29.17 -63.02
N ALA A 35 1.88 27.84 -62.95
CA ALA A 35 2.28 27.01 -64.08
C ALA A 35 1.36 25.79 -64.18
N VAL A 36 0.66 25.76 -65.30
CA VAL A 36 -0.23 24.71 -65.79
C VAL A 36 0.59 23.47 -66.15
N PHE A 37 0.21 22.29 -65.68
CA PHE A 37 0.67 21.03 -66.28
C PHE A 37 -0.43 19.97 -66.32
N ALA A 38 -0.38 19.24 -67.43
CA ALA A 38 -1.44 18.48 -68.06
C ALA A 38 -1.88 17.21 -67.31
N ILE A 39 -3.12 16.84 -67.56
CA ILE A 39 -3.77 15.60 -67.14
C ILE A 39 -3.12 14.43 -67.90
N GLN A 40 -2.49 13.50 -67.17
CA GLN A 40 -2.18 12.16 -67.65
C GLN A 40 -3.10 11.15 -66.95
N GLN A 41 -3.84 10.39 -67.75
CA GLN A 41 -4.76 9.35 -67.30
C GLN A 41 -3.97 8.13 -66.77
N GLN A 42 -4.36 7.61 -65.61
CA GLN A 42 -3.89 6.33 -65.07
C GLN A 42 -4.76 5.17 -65.61
N PRO A 43 -4.19 3.97 -65.86
CA PRO A 43 -4.95 2.81 -66.27
C PRO A 43 -5.65 2.13 -65.08
N ALA A 44 -6.75 1.44 -65.40
CA ALA A 44 -7.69 0.81 -64.49
C ALA A 44 -7.06 -0.19 -63.50
N VAL A 45 -7.36 -0.02 -62.22
CA VAL A 45 -7.06 -0.98 -61.14
C VAL A 45 -8.16 -2.04 -61.11
N GLN A 46 -7.76 -3.30 -61.22
CA GLN A 46 -8.64 -4.48 -61.14
C GLN A 46 -9.29 -4.59 -59.75
N ALA A 47 -10.57 -4.98 -59.74
CA ALA A 47 -11.36 -5.18 -58.54
C ALA A 47 -10.86 -6.38 -57.71
N ALA A 48 -10.60 -6.16 -56.42
CA ALA A 48 -10.29 -7.19 -55.44
C ALA A 48 -11.55 -8.01 -55.06
N PRO A 49 -11.43 -9.32 -54.74
CA PRO A 49 -12.56 -10.14 -54.36
C PRO A 49 -13.06 -9.79 -52.94
N ALA A 50 -14.36 -9.99 -52.73
CA ALA A 50 -15.07 -9.68 -51.50
C ALA A 50 -14.42 -10.36 -50.27
N ALA A 51 -14.01 -9.54 -49.31
CA ALA A 51 -13.52 -10.00 -48.01
C ALA A 51 -14.65 -10.66 -47.21
N GLN A 52 -14.49 -11.94 -46.88
CA GLN A 52 -15.35 -12.64 -45.94
C GLN A 52 -15.18 -12.04 -44.53
N VAL A 53 -16.28 -11.63 -43.92
CA VAL A 53 -16.33 -11.15 -42.53
C VAL A 53 -16.12 -12.36 -41.61
N VAL A 54 -14.89 -12.56 -41.15
CA VAL A 54 -14.61 -13.45 -40.03
C VAL A 54 -15.06 -12.73 -38.76
N GLN A 55 -16.14 -13.22 -38.15
CA GLN A 55 -16.60 -12.71 -36.85
C GLN A 55 -15.50 -12.95 -35.81
N ALA A 56 -14.88 -11.88 -35.35
CA ALA A 56 -13.96 -11.91 -34.22
C ALA A 56 -14.75 -12.28 -32.96
N GLN A 57 -14.57 -13.51 -32.48
CA GLN A 57 -15.06 -13.90 -31.17
C GLN A 57 -14.29 -13.11 -30.11
N ALA A 58 -14.96 -12.15 -29.47
CA ALA A 58 -14.41 -11.42 -28.35
C ALA A 58 -14.10 -12.43 -27.23
N SER A 59 -12.81 -12.70 -26.97
CA SER A 59 -12.37 -13.41 -25.77
C SER A 59 -12.80 -12.59 -24.56
N GLN A 60 -13.87 -13.02 -23.91
CA GLN A 60 -14.26 -12.51 -22.61
C GLN A 60 -13.14 -12.80 -21.62
N THR A 61 -12.34 -11.79 -21.30
CA THR A 61 -11.36 -11.87 -20.23
C THR A 61 -12.13 -11.94 -18.92
N VAL A 62 -12.20 -13.14 -18.32
CA VAL A 62 -12.78 -13.31 -16.98
C VAL A 62 -11.88 -12.58 -16.00
N VAL A 63 -12.26 -11.37 -15.60
CA VAL A 63 -11.58 -10.64 -14.52
C VAL A 63 -11.92 -11.36 -13.23
N VAL A 64 -10.97 -12.14 -12.71
CA VAL A 64 -11.09 -12.72 -11.37
C VAL A 64 -10.94 -11.58 -10.37
N VAL A 65 -12.06 -11.04 -9.89
CA VAL A 65 -12.07 -10.06 -8.81
C VAL A 65 -11.75 -10.81 -7.52
N ARG A 66 -10.56 -10.61 -6.99
CA ARG A 66 -10.19 -11.14 -5.67
C ARG A 66 -10.73 -10.20 -4.60
N GLU A 67 -11.47 -10.73 -3.64
CA GLU A 67 -11.98 -9.93 -2.50
C GLU A 67 -10.86 -9.51 -1.54
N PHE A 68 -9.77 -10.29 -1.47
CA PHE A 68 -8.59 -9.98 -0.69
C PHE A 68 -7.29 -10.49 -1.33
N VAL A 69 -6.17 -9.95 -0.87
CA VAL A 69 -4.80 -10.41 -1.15
C VAL A 69 -4.03 -10.51 0.16
N ALA A 70 -3.65 -11.73 0.53
CA ALA A 70 -2.72 -11.99 1.64
C ALA A 70 -1.28 -12.02 1.11
N PHE A 71 -0.40 -11.19 1.68
CA PHE A 71 0.98 -11.02 1.22
C PHE A 71 1.96 -11.02 2.40
N TYR A 72 3.24 -11.34 2.16
CA TYR A 72 4.27 -11.27 3.20
C TYR A 72 5.66 -10.86 2.66
N LYS A 73 6.41 -11.82 2.11
CA LYS A 73 7.73 -11.63 1.50
C LYS A 73 7.73 -12.17 0.07
N ASP A 74 8.82 -11.94 -0.66
CA ASP A 74 9.03 -12.45 -2.02
C ASP A 74 9.21 -13.98 -2.07
N THR A 75 9.51 -14.58 -0.94
CA THR A 75 9.55 -16.03 -0.79
C THR A 75 8.14 -16.58 -0.63
N PRO A 76 7.83 -17.77 -1.18
CA PRO A 76 6.58 -18.45 -0.89
C PRO A 76 6.38 -18.56 0.62
N SER A 77 5.26 -18.01 1.09
CA SER A 77 4.88 -18.00 2.50
C SER A 77 3.52 -18.63 2.67
N LYS A 78 3.36 -19.38 3.78
CA LYS A 78 2.09 -20.07 4.07
C LYS A 78 0.95 -19.05 4.09
N GLY A 79 -0.15 -19.38 3.41
CA GLY A 79 -1.30 -18.50 3.28
C GLY A 79 -1.18 -17.35 2.29
N CYS A 80 0.03 -16.99 1.85
CA CYS A 80 0.20 -15.85 0.97
C CYS A 80 0.01 -16.22 -0.50
N ASP A 81 -0.39 -15.22 -1.29
CA ASP A 81 -0.33 -15.29 -2.74
C ASP A 81 1.14 -15.16 -3.19
N GLY A 82 1.67 -16.18 -3.87
CA GLY A 82 3.09 -16.26 -4.25
C GLY A 82 3.55 -15.14 -5.19
N GLU A 83 2.64 -14.42 -5.83
CA GLU A 83 2.94 -13.29 -6.72
C GLU A 83 2.78 -11.93 -6.02
N SER A 84 2.36 -11.90 -4.75
CA SER A 84 2.03 -10.67 -4.02
C SER A 84 3.18 -10.11 -3.16
N GLY A 85 4.35 -10.75 -3.19
CA GLY A 85 5.52 -10.36 -2.38
C GLY A 85 5.93 -8.90 -2.54
N TYR A 86 5.68 -8.32 -3.72
CA TYR A 86 5.93 -6.90 -4.02
C TYR A 86 5.19 -5.91 -3.11
N LEU A 87 4.10 -6.32 -2.46
CA LEU A 87 3.39 -5.52 -1.47
C LEU A 87 4.17 -5.43 -0.15
N GLY A 88 4.98 -6.45 0.18
CA GLY A 88 5.76 -6.54 1.40
C GLY A 88 6.90 -5.51 1.50
N ASN A 89 7.26 -5.16 2.74
CA ASN A 89 8.32 -4.18 3.01
C ASN A 89 9.73 -4.71 2.72
N PHE A 90 9.88 -6.04 2.68
CA PHE A 90 11.15 -6.70 2.39
C PHE A 90 11.41 -6.84 0.89
N HIS A 91 10.44 -6.50 0.04
CA HIS A 91 10.59 -6.59 -1.42
C HIS A 91 11.74 -5.74 -1.93
N ILE A 92 12.64 -6.36 -2.70
CA ILE A 92 13.76 -5.67 -3.32
C ILE A 92 13.25 -4.90 -4.55
N CYS A 93 13.34 -3.57 -4.48
CA CYS A 93 12.88 -2.68 -5.54
C CYS A 93 13.97 -2.52 -6.61
N PRO A 94 13.69 -2.80 -7.89
CA PRO A 94 14.70 -2.72 -8.96
C PRO A 94 15.35 -1.34 -9.10
N ASN A 95 14.58 -0.27 -8.96
CA ASN A 95 15.09 1.12 -9.04
C ASN A 95 15.52 1.66 -7.67
N GLY A 96 15.49 0.84 -6.63
CA GLY A 96 15.62 1.27 -5.24
C GLY A 96 14.50 2.21 -4.79
N ILE A 97 14.70 2.79 -3.61
CA ILE A 97 13.80 3.76 -2.99
C ILE A 97 14.65 4.94 -2.51
N LYS A 98 14.57 6.06 -3.20
CA LYS A 98 15.17 7.32 -2.76
C LYS A 98 14.31 7.95 -1.66
N TYR A 99 14.89 8.14 -0.48
CA TYR A 99 14.19 8.66 0.70
C TYR A 99 15.10 9.58 1.50
N ASN A 100 14.53 10.67 2.03
CA ASN A 100 15.27 11.71 2.72
C ASN A 100 15.26 11.47 4.23
N ILE A 101 16.44 11.47 4.84
CA ILE A 101 16.62 11.28 6.29
C ILE A 101 17.62 12.34 6.78
N GLY A 102 17.22 13.14 7.77
CA GLY A 102 18.11 14.15 8.36
C GLY A 102 18.65 15.17 7.35
N GLY A 103 17.82 15.59 6.39
CA GLY A 103 18.18 16.54 5.33
C GLY A 103 19.00 15.95 4.18
N ASN A 104 19.40 14.68 4.24
CA ASN A 104 20.19 14.00 3.21
C ASN A 104 19.34 12.99 2.44
N SER A 105 19.63 12.80 1.16
CA SER A 105 18.93 11.84 0.30
C SER A 105 19.71 10.53 0.19
N TYR A 106 19.06 9.41 0.47
CA TYR A 106 19.65 8.07 0.42
C TYR A 106 18.81 7.17 -0.49
N THR A 107 19.42 6.16 -1.10
CA THR A 107 18.71 5.16 -1.90
C THR A 107 18.82 3.80 -1.22
N PHE A 108 17.67 3.20 -0.92
CA PHE A 108 17.57 1.92 -0.22
C PHE A 108 17.06 0.82 -1.16
N ARG A 109 17.45 -0.44 -0.89
CA ARG A 109 17.02 -1.59 -1.70
C ARG A 109 15.57 -2.01 -1.46
N CYS A 110 15.03 -1.78 -0.26
CA CYS A 110 13.67 -2.11 0.12
C CYS A 110 13.11 -1.15 1.18
N SER A 111 11.80 -1.20 1.42
CA SER A 111 11.14 -0.33 2.40
C SER A 111 11.62 -0.59 3.83
N GLU A 112 11.89 -1.86 4.17
CA GLU A 112 12.37 -2.23 5.51
C GLU A 112 13.72 -1.55 5.81
N ALA A 113 14.64 -1.54 4.85
CA ALA A 113 15.93 -0.88 5.01
C ALA A 113 15.79 0.63 5.22
N ALA A 114 14.94 1.29 4.43
CA ALA A 114 14.64 2.71 4.60
C ALA A 114 13.97 3.00 5.96
N PHE A 115 13.09 2.11 6.43
CA PHE A 115 12.37 2.25 7.69
C PHE A 115 13.28 2.08 8.90
N GLN A 116 14.14 1.05 8.89
CA GLN A 116 15.13 0.83 9.95
C GLN A 116 16.18 1.95 9.97
N ALA A 117 16.57 2.48 8.81
CA ALA A 117 17.42 3.66 8.71
C ALA A 117 16.76 4.89 9.37
N ALA A 118 15.49 5.17 9.04
CA ALA A 118 14.75 6.29 9.63
C ALA A 118 14.61 6.14 11.15
N LYS A 119 14.30 4.93 11.62
CA LYS A 119 14.27 4.59 13.05
C LYS A 119 15.63 4.84 13.70
N CYS A 120 16.71 4.31 13.11
CA CYS A 120 18.06 4.46 13.64
C CYS A 120 18.48 5.93 13.70
N TYR A 121 18.15 6.73 12.68
CA TYR A 121 18.38 8.16 12.69
C TYR A 121 17.64 8.85 13.83
N ILE A 122 16.34 8.60 13.99
CA ILE A 122 15.54 9.20 15.08
C ILE A 122 16.11 8.88 16.47
N PHE A 123 16.67 7.68 16.64
CA PHE A 123 17.20 7.24 17.93
C PHE A 123 18.58 7.85 18.18
N THR A 124 19.46 7.80 17.18
CA THR A 124 20.89 8.15 17.34
C THR A 124 21.23 9.58 16.94
N GLN A 125 20.38 10.23 16.14
CA GLN A 125 20.59 11.53 15.49
C GLN A 125 21.92 11.64 14.71
N ASN A 126 22.49 10.50 14.30
CA ASN A 126 23.79 10.43 13.63
C ASN A 126 23.63 10.05 12.15
N PRO A 127 23.84 10.98 11.21
CA PRO A 127 23.71 10.68 9.77
C PRO A 127 24.77 9.69 9.27
N ALA A 128 25.93 9.56 9.92
CA ALA A 128 26.99 8.65 9.49
C ALA A 128 26.55 7.17 9.52
N HIS A 129 25.59 6.83 10.40
CA HIS A 129 25.03 5.48 10.48
C HIS A 129 24.20 5.09 9.26
N ILE A 130 23.63 6.06 8.54
CA ILE A 130 22.56 5.82 7.56
C ILE A 130 23.09 5.22 6.26
N ASN A 131 24.32 5.57 5.87
CA ASN A 131 24.96 5.01 4.68
C ASN A 131 25.03 3.47 4.70
N ALA A 132 25.28 2.87 5.87
CA ALA A 132 25.36 1.42 6.01
C ALA A 132 24.02 0.70 5.71
N PHE A 133 22.88 1.40 5.80
CA PHE A 133 21.58 0.83 5.47
C PHE A 133 21.32 0.75 3.96
N THR A 134 22.08 1.47 3.14
CA THR A 134 21.86 1.51 1.68
C THR A 134 22.29 0.23 0.97
N SER A 135 23.18 -0.56 1.57
CA SER A 135 23.77 -1.77 1.00
C SER A 135 23.19 -3.09 1.55
N VAL A 136 22.48 -3.04 2.69
CA VAL A 136 21.91 -4.23 3.34
C VAL A 136 20.50 -4.57 2.85
N ASP A 137 20.10 -5.82 3.02
CA ASP A 137 18.72 -6.26 2.83
C ASP A 137 17.84 -5.95 4.06
N GLY A 138 16.55 -6.31 3.99
CA GLY A 138 15.61 -6.04 5.07
C GLY A 138 16.04 -6.68 6.41
N ASP A 139 16.44 -7.95 6.42
CA ASP A 139 16.85 -8.63 7.64
C ASP A 139 18.18 -8.07 8.20
N GLY A 140 19.13 -7.71 7.32
CA GLY A 140 20.37 -7.02 7.67
C GLY A 140 20.12 -5.65 8.29
N SER A 141 19.16 -4.90 7.76
CA SER A 141 18.79 -3.57 8.29
C SER A 141 18.24 -3.65 9.72
N ILE A 142 17.45 -4.68 10.05
CA ILE A 142 16.94 -4.91 11.40
C ILE A 142 18.09 -5.21 12.36
N ARG A 143 19.04 -6.09 11.97
CA ARG A 143 20.22 -6.42 12.78
C ARG A 143 21.07 -5.18 13.03
N LEU A 144 21.33 -4.40 11.98
CA LEU A 144 22.12 -3.18 12.04
C LEU A 144 21.47 -2.12 12.95
N CYS A 145 20.18 -1.83 12.77
CA CYS A 145 19.48 -0.88 13.63
C CYS A 145 19.51 -1.33 15.10
N ARG A 146 19.24 -2.62 15.37
CA ARG A 146 19.29 -3.16 16.74
C ARG A 146 20.66 -2.96 17.38
N HIS A 147 21.73 -3.20 16.63
CA HIS A 147 23.10 -3.01 17.11
C HIS A 147 23.37 -1.53 17.44
N LEU A 148 23.09 -0.62 16.48
CA LEU A 148 23.36 0.81 16.62
C LEU A 148 22.52 1.50 17.69
N THR A 149 21.31 0.99 17.95
CA THR A 149 20.42 1.55 18.98
C THR A 149 20.46 0.78 20.30
N SER A 150 21.39 -0.17 20.47
CA SER A 150 21.41 -1.06 21.65
C SER A 150 21.60 -0.32 22.98
N GLN A 151 22.30 0.81 22.96
CA GLN A 151 22.58 1.65 24.12
C GLN A 151 21.76 2.96 24.14
N VAL A 152 20.71 3.03 23.32
CA VAL A 152 19.94 4.26 23.11
C VAL A 152 18.49 4.04 23.47
N HIS A 153 17.94 4.95 24.27
CA HIS A 153 16.52 4.92 24.62
C HIS A 153 15.67 5.34 23.43
N ALA A 154 14.67 4.53 23.11
CA ALA A 154 13.72 4.84 22.04
C ALA A 154 12.94 6.13 22.38
N PRO A 155 12.96 7.16 21.52
CA PRO A 155 12.18 8.35 21.77
C PRO A 155 10.68 8.03 21.77
N ASP A 156 9.97 8.55 22.76
CA ASP A 156 8.54 8.30 22.96
C ASP A 156 7.70 8.61 21.71
N TYR A 157 8.08 9.65 20.96
CA TYR A 157 7.37 10.08 19.77
C TYR A 157 7.49 9.10 18.59
N TRP A 158 8.44 8.15 18.60
CA TRP A 158 8.55 7.15 17.55
C TRP A 158 7.27 6.32 17.42
N ILE A 159 6.73 5.84 18.55
CA ILE A 159 5.48 5.06 18.60
C ILE A 159 4.32 5.92 19.10
N LYS A 160 4.47 6.63 20.23
CA LYS A 160 3.34 7.30 20.90
C LYS A 160 2.75 8.43 20.06
N GLN A 161 3.55 9.05 19.19
CA GLN A 161 3.10 10.12 18.28
C GLN A 161 2.99 9.64 16.82
N GLY A 162 3.13 8.34 16.55
CA GLY A 162 2.92 7.76 15.22
C GLY A 162 3.98 8.09 14.18
N ARG A 163 5.20 8.53 14.58
CA ARG A 163 6.28 8.80 13.63
C ARG A 163 6.72 7.56 12.84
N ASN A 164 6.58 6.37 13.42
CA ASN A 164 6.73 5.10 12.73
C ASN A 164 5.72 4.94 11.57
N ILE A 165 4.44 5.25 11.81
CA ILE A 165 3.39 5.18 10.78
C ILE A 165 3.68 6.20 9.68
N GLN A 166 4.04 7.42 10.06
CA GLN A 166 4.39 8.48 9.11
C GLN A 166 5.57 8.06 8.21
N ALA A 167 6.67 7.58 8.81
CA ALA A 167 7.84 7.15 8.06
C ALA A 167 7.48 6.03 7.07
N MET A 168 6.73 5.01 7.51
CA MET A 168 6.31 3.92 6.61
C MET A 168 5.43 4.43 5.47
N ARG A 169 4.48 5.34 5.74
CA ARG A 169 3.63 5.94 4.71
C ARG A 169 4.45 6.67 3.65
N GLU A 170 5.41 7.49 4.06
CA GLU A 170 6.29 8.24 3.16
C GLU A 170 7.19 7.30 2.33
N ILE A 171 7.71 6.24 2.95
CA ILE A 171 8.54 5.23 2.29
C ILE A 171 7.73 4.41 1.27
N LEU A 172 6.51 3.99 1.60
CA LEU A 172 5.64 3.28 0.66
C LEU A 172 5.26 4.19 -0.51
N HIS A 173 4.95 5.46 -0.25
CA HIS A 173 4.72 6.42 -1.31
C HIS A 173 5.93 6.52 -2.24
N ALA A 174 7.15 6.67 -1.68
CA ALA A 174 8.38 6.67 -2.47
C ALA A 174 8.55 5.37 -3.29
N LYS A 175 8.37 4.20 -2.67
CA LYS A 175 8.46 2.88 -3.32
C LYS A 175 7.58 2.81 -4.56
N PHE A 176 6.27 3.06 -4.41
CA PHE A 176 5.30 2.87 -5.49
C PHE A 176 5.27 4.04 -6.49
N THR A 177 5.75 5.24 -6.15
CA THR A 177 5.85 6.33 -7.13
C THR A 177 7.13 6.29 -7.95
N GLN A 178 8.23 5.80 -7.37
CA GLN A 178 9.53 5.69 -8.06
C GLN A 178 9.69 4.38 -8.85
N ASN A 179 8.82 3.39 -8.62
CA ASN A 179 8.81 2.11 -9.34
C ASN A 179 7.46 1.95 -10.08
N PRO A 180 7.35 2.41 -11.35
CA PRO A 180 6.08 2.41 -12.08
C PRO A 180 5.43 1.04 -12.25
N SER A 181 6.23 -0.03 -12.41
CA SER A 181 5.72 -1.40 -12.49
C SER A 181 5.03 -1.82 -11.19
N LEU A 182 5.65 -1.54 -10.03
CA LEU A 182 5.03 -1.82 -8.73
C LEU A 182 3.77 -0.98 -8.52
N ARG A 183 3.77 0.28 -8.99
CA ARG A 183 2.58 1.14 -8.97
C ARG A 183 1.39 0.47 -9.67
N GLN A 184 1.63 -0.04 -10.88
CA GLN A 184 0.62 -0.70 -11.69
C GLN A 184 0.10 -1.96 -11.00
N GLN A 185 0.99 -2.75 -10.40
CA GLN A 185 0.60 -3.94 -9.63
C GLN A 185 -0.24 -3.59 -8.40
N LEU A 186 0.12 -2.53 -7.66
CA LEU A 186 -0.71 -2.05 -6.55
C LEU A 186 -2.11 -1.62 -7.03
N LEU A 187 -2.19 -0.88 -8.14
CA LEU A 187 -3.48 -0.48 -8.71
C LEU A 187 -4.30 -1.67 -9.23
N SER A 188 -3.64 -2.69 -9.78
CA SER A 188 -4.31 -3.90 -10.28
C SER A 188 -4.91 -4.77 -9.17
N THR A 189 -4.55 -4.53 -7.91
CA THR A 189 -5.26 -5.15 -6.77
C THR A 189 -6.72 -4.68 -6.66
N GLY A 190 -7.09 -3.60 -7.36
CA GLY A 190 -8.48 -3.15 -7.51
C GLY A 190 -9.16 -2.89 -6.16
N ASN A 191 -10.23 -3.63 -5.90
CA ASN A 191 -11.03 -3.54 -4.67
C ASN A 191 -10.66 -4.59 -3.62
N ALA A 192 -9.53 -5.28 -3.78
CA ALA A 192 -9.12 -6.28 -2.82
C ALA A 192 -8.73 -5.65 -1.48
N TYR A 193 -9.15 -6.26 -0.38
CA TYR A 193 -8.58 -6.04 0.95
C TYR A 193 -7.14 -6.57 0.98
N LEU A 194 -6.18 -5.72 1.34
CA LEU A 194 -4.77 -6.10 1.40
C LEU A 194 -4.39 -6.46 2.83
N ALA A 195 -3.83 -7.64 3.04
CA ALA A 195 -3.42 -8.11 4.35
C ALA A 195 -1.97 -8.58 4.36
N GLU A 196 -1.14 -7.95 5.18
CA GLU A 196 0.14 -8.54 5.54
C GLU A 196 -0.16 -9.74 6.45
N HIS A 197 0.12 -10.93 5.93
CA HIS A 197 -0.14 -12.20 6.59
C HIS A 197 1.18 -12.92 6.91
N ASN A 198 1.68 -12.70 8.11
CA ASN A 198 2.88 -13.39 8.57
C ASN A 198 2.62 -14.89 8.80
N GLU A 199 3.68 -15.70 8.80
CA GLU A 199 3.55 -17.17 8.86
C GLU A 199 3.29 -17.73 10.27
N THR A 200 3.29 -16.90 11.31
CA THR A 200 3.23 -17.39 12.70
C THR A 200 2.62 -16.34 13.63
N ALA A 201 1.60 -16.77 14.37
CA ALA A 201 0.94 -15.94 15.36
C ALA A 201 1.91 -15.43 16.44
N GLY A 202 1.74 -14.17 16.84
CA GLY A 202 2.54 -13.49 17.86
C GLY A 202 3.76 -12.76 17.34
N ARG A 203 4.11 -12.92 16.04
CA ARG A 203 5.30 -12.31 15.44
C ARG A 203 5.19 -10.79 15.28
N ASP A 204 4.07 -10.31 14.75
CA ASP A 204 3.84 -8.87 14.55
C ASP A 204 2.35 -8.51 14.66
N LYS A 205 1.93 -7.96 15.80
CA LYS A 205 0.53 -7.56 16.01
C LYS A 205 0.19 -6.18 15.45
N PHE A 206 1.18 -5.44 14.98
CA PHE A 206 1.00 -4.05 14.58
C PHE A 206 0.98 -3.90 13.06
N TRP A 207 2.01 -4.35 12.35
CA TRP A 207 2.07 -4.21 10.89
C TRP A 207 1.28 -5.28 10.16
N SER A 208 1.17 -6.47 10.74
CA SER A 208 0.46 -7.61 10.15
C SER A 208 -0.89 -7.91 10.78
N ASP A 209 -1.62 -8.82 10.16
CA ASP A 209 -2.82 -9.47 10.69
C ASP A 209 -2.51 -10.44 11.86
N ASN A 210 -1.24 -10.67 12.18
CA ASN A 210 -0.75 -11.60 13.19
C ASN A 210 -1.08 -13.08 12.92
N TYR A 211 -1.20 -13.51 11.66
CA TYR A 211 -1.59 -14.86 11.21
C TYR A 211 -3.03 -15.26 11.56
N ASP A 212 -3.51 -14.89 12.75
CA ASP A 212 -4.83 -15.22 13.29
C ASP A 212 -5.86 -14.10 13.10
N GLY A 213 -5.50 -13.06 12.34
CA GLY A 213 -6.31 -11.86 12.11
C GLY A 213 -6.45 -10.93 13.31
N SER A 214 -5.78 -11.19 14.44
CA SER A 214 -5.84 -10.34 15.64
C SER A 214 -4.94 -9.11 15.57
N GLY A 215 -4.00 -9.09 14.62
CA GLY A 215 -3.13 -7.97 14.35
C GLY A 215 -3.86 -6.82 13.64
N ARG A 216 -3.27 -5.63 13.73
CA ARG A 216 -3.87 -4.40 13.18
C ARG A 216 -3.78 -4.33 11.65
N ASN A 217 -2.87 -5.07 11.01
CA ASN A 217 -2.64 -4.99 9.58
C ASN A 217 -2.35 -3.54 9.08
N MET A 218 -1.60 -2.76 9.87
CA MET A 218 -1.32 -1.36 9.51
C MET A 218 -0.61 -1.24 8.15
N LEU A 219 0.19 -2.23 7.74
CA LEU A 219 0.85 -2.19 6.44
C LEU A 219 -0.17 -2.30 5.29
N GLY A 220 -1.07 -3.27 5.37
CA GLY A 220 -2.16 -3.43 4.39
C GLY A 220 -3.04 -2.19 4.30
N GLU A 221 -3.36 -1.56 5.43
CA GLU A 221 -4.10 -0.30 5.46
C GLU A 221 -3.37 0.83 4.74
N LEU A 222 -2.09 1.06 5.04
CA LEU A 222 -1.30 2.11 4.38
C LEU A 222 -1.17 1.88 2.87
N LEU A 223 -1.08 0.62 2.42
CA LEU A 223 -1.06 0.28 1.01
C LEU A 223 -2.39 0.60 0.32
N MET A 224 -3.53 0.32 0.97
CA MET A 224 -4.86 0.67 0.45
C MET A 224 -5.10 2.18 0.48
N GLU A 225 -4.64 2.90 1.50
CA GLU A 225 -4.62 4.38 1.53
C GLU A 225 -3.85 4.90 0.31
N LEU A 226 -2.62 4.42 0.10
CA LEU A 226 -1.77 4.80 -1.02
C LEU A 226 -2.39 4.46 -2.38
N ARG A 227 -3.00 3.28 -2.51
CA ARG A 227 -3.74 2.88 -3.72
C ARG A 227 -4.85 3.89 -4.04
N GLY A 228 -5.60 4.33 -3.02
CA GLY A 228 -6.59 5.40 -3.14
C GLY A 228 -6.00 6.72 -3.64
N LEU A 229 -4.89 7.16 -3.04
CA LEU A 229 -4.19 8.39 -3.44
C LEU A 229 -3.67 8.34 -4.88
N LEU A 230 -3.33 7.16 -5.39
CA LEU A 230 -2.80 6.95 -6.74
C LEU A 230 -3.87 6.77 -7.82
N GLY A 231 -5.16 6.90 -7.48
CA GLY A 231 -6.30 6.82 -8.40
C GLY A 231 -7.06 5.49 -8.37
N GLY A 232 -6.70 4.57 -7.47
CA GLY A 232 -7.43 3.32 -7.25
C GLY A 232 -8.50 3.42 -6.14
N ARG A 233 -8.98 2.27 -5.67
CA ARG A 233 -9.91 2.23 -4.53
C ARG A 233 -9.13 2.32 -3.21
N ALA A 234 -9.63 3.12 -2.28
CA ALA A 234 -9.01 3.36 -0.98
C ALA A 234 -9.17 2.16 -0.02
N VAL A 235 -9.12 2.43 1.30
CA VAL A 235 -9.28 1.43 2.36
C VAL A 235 -10.57 0.62 2.16
N ILE A 236 -10.39 -0.70 2.05
CA ILE A 236 -11.47 -1.70 1.94
C ILE A 236 -11.64 -2.36 3.32
N ALA A 237 -12.88 -2.57 3.74
CA ALA A 237 -13.16 -3.32 4.96
C ALA A 237 -12.76 -4.79 4.78
N ARG A 238 -12.27 -5.42 5.86
CA ARG A 238 -11.96 -6.85 5.87
C ARG A 238 -13.22 -7.67 5.48
N PRO A 239 -13.20 -8.44 4.38
CA PRO A 239 -14.36 -9.21 3.96
C PRO A 239 -14.54 -10.44 4.86
N THR A 240 -15.76 -10.98 4.94
CA THR A 240 -16.06 -12.18 5.72
C THR A 240 -15.30 -13.41 5.20
N THR A 241 -15.12 -13.51 3.89
CA THR A 241 -14.31 -14.55 3.23
C THR A 241 -12.85 -14.56 3.69
N TYR A 242 -12.33 -13.42 4.15
CA TYR A 242 -11.00 -13.38 4.75
C TYR A 242 -10.99 -14.05 6.14
N ASN A 243 -12.07 -13.97 6.90
CA ASN A 243 -12.17 -14.71 8.16
C ASN A 243 -12.21 -16.22 7.91
N ASP A 244 -12.88 -16.68 6.86
CA ASP A 244 -12.88 -18.09 6.47
C ASP A 244 -11.46 -18.55 6.06
N TYR A 245 -10.73 -17.70 5.34
CA TYR A 245 -9.32 -17.92 5.04
C TYR A 245 -8.47 -18.04 6.32
N LEU A 246 -8.67 -17.16 7.32
CA LEU A 246 -7.97 -17.23 8.60
C LEU A 246 -8.32 -18.51 9.37
N VAL A 247 -9.56 -18.98 9.29
CA VAL A 247 -9.98 -20.24 9.90
C VAL A 247 -9.30 -21.41 9.19
N TYR A 248 -9.25 -21.44 7.86
CA TYR A 248 -8.59 -22.50 7.09
C TYR A 248 -7.10 -22.62 7.45
N TRP A 249 -6.37 -21.50 7.47
CA TRP A 249 -4.96 -21.50 7.85
C TRP A 249 -4.77 -21.66 9.37
N GLY A 250 -5.71 -21.20 10.18
CA GLY A 250 -5.70 -21.32 11.65
C GLY A 250 -6.06 -22.72 12.18
N GLN A 251 -6.90 -23.50 11.50
CA GLN A 251 -7.34 -24.84 11.91
C GLN A 251 -6.22 -25.90 11.86
N GLN A 252 -5.10 -25.62 11.16
CA GLN A 252 -3.87 -26.42 11.24
C GLN A 252 -3.25 -26.43 12.65
N LEU A 253 -3.76 -25.65 13.60
CA LEU A 253 -3.31 -25.61 15.00
C LEU A 253 -4.11 -26.55 15.95
N PHE A 254 -5.19 -27.18 15.49
CA PHE A 254 -6.01 -28.08 16.32
C PHE A 254 -6.11 -29.53 15.82
N SER A 255 -5.61 -29.86 14.62
CA SER A 255 -5.59 -31.25 14.13
C SER A 255 -4.29 -31.98 14.49
N THR A 256 -3.98 -32.10 15.78
CA THR A 256 -3.07 -33.15 16.28
C THR A 256 -3.81 -34.04 17.26
N THR A 257 -4.93 -34.63 16.85
CA THR A 257 -5.37 -35.92 17.37
C THR A 257 -6.23 -36.62 16.32
N THR A 258 -5.87 -37.86 16.00
CA THR A 258 -6.58 -38.88 15.20
C THR A 258 -6.79 -38.64 13.69
N GLY A 259 -6.01 -39.39 12.89
CA GLY A 259 -6.55 -40.28 11.85
C GLY A 259 -7.05 -39.68 10.52
N ALA A 260 -6.20 -39.75 9.49
CA ALA A 260 -6.49 -39.91 8.06
C ALA A 260 -7.77 -39.26 7.44
N ALA A 261 -7.57 -38.24 6.58
CA ALA A 261 -8.26 -38.10 5.28
C ALA A 261 -7.50 -37.10 4.38
N GLY A 262 -7.47 -37.37 3.07
CA GLY A 262 -6.62 -36.76 2.02
C GLY A 262 -6.88 -35.28 1.64
N PRO A 263 -6.33 -34.81 0.50
CA PRO A 263 -6.04 -33.40 0.27
C PRO A 263 -7.31 -32.58 0.02
N ALA A 264 -7.65 -31.70 0.95
CA ALA A 264 -8.66 -30.66 0.72
C ALA A 264 -8.04 -29.53 -0.13
N ALA A 265 -8.70 -29.21 -1.24
CA ALA A 265 -8.26 -28.20 -2.19
C ALA A 265 -8.06 -26.82 -1.53
N ASN A 266 -7.01 -26.11 -1.96
CA ASN A 266 -6.70 -24.74 -1.56
C ASN A 266 -7.88 -23.80 -1.93
N PRO A 267 -8.48 -23.04 -0.99
CA PRO A 267 -9.58 -22.12 -1.29
C PRO A 267 -9.21 -21.02 -2.28
N SER A 268 -7.92 -20.76 -2.55
CA SER A 268 -7.48 -19.89 -3.65
C SER A 268 -7.81 -20.41 -5.06
N SER A 269 -8.33 -21.64 -5.18
CA SER A 269 -8.65 -22.31 -6.46
C SER A 269 -10.15 -22.54 -6.71
N LEU A 270 -11.05 -22.00 -5.88
CA LEU A 270 -12.49 -22.17 -6.04
C LEU A 270 -13.00 -21.43 -7.29
N ARG A 271 -13.13 -22.18 -8.39
CA ARG A 271 -13.84 -21.76 -9.60
C ARG A 271 -15.34 -21.68 -9.30
N HIS A 272 -15.92 -20.48 -9.32
CA HIS A 272 -17.36 -20.34 -9.26
C HIS A 272 -18.02 -20.87 -10.55
N ARG A 273 -18.90 -21.86 -10.39
CA ARG A 273 -19.84 -22.33 -11.42
C ARG A 273 -20.93 -21.27 -11.57
N GLY A 274 -20.96 -20.60 -12.72
CA GLY A 274 -21.93 -19.55 -13.02
C GLY A 274 -23.36 -20.08 -13.08
N THR A 275 -24.29 -19.33 -12.51
CA THR A 275 -25.73 -19.48 -12.73
C THR A 275 -26.23 -18.27 -13.53
N GLN A 276 -26.89 -18.54 -14.65
CA GLN A 276 -27.54 -17.53 -15.49
C GLN A 276 -28.93 -17.19 -14.92
N ALA A 277 -29.17 -15.88 -14.80
CA ALA A 277 -30.39 -15.08 -14.95
C ALA A 277 -31.75 -15.54 -14.37
N ALA A 278 -32.41 -14.63 -13.64
CA ALA A 278 -33.75 -14.13 -13.97
C ALA A 278 -34.04 -12.83 -13.17
N GLY A 279 -34.65 -11.84 -13.83
CA GLY A 279 -34.86 -10.50 -13.28
C GLY A 279 -35.94 -10.42 -12.20
N ALA A 280 -35.83 -9.38 -11.36
CA ALA A 280 -36.94 -8.89 -10.56
C ALA A 280 -36.77 -7.39 -10.25
N ALA A 281 -37.78 -6.64 -10.70
CA ALA A 281 -38.33 -5.37 -10.27
C ALA A 281 -37.47 -4.36 -9.48
N ALA A 282 -37.44 -3.14 -10.03
CA ALA A 282 -37.09 -1.92 -9.33
C ALA A 282 -37.92 -1.75 -8.04
N GLN A 283 -37.24 -1.63 -6.90
CA GLN A 283 -37.80 -1.07 -5.68
C GLN A 283 -37.05 0.21 -5.33
N GLN A 284 -37.83 1.25 -5.08
CA GLN A 284 -37.41 2.62 -4.81
C GLN A 284 -36.55 2.69 -3.53
N SER A 285 -35.45 3.43 -3.62
CA SER A 285 -34.57 3.71 -2.49
C SER A 285 -35.24 4.61 -1.46
N PRO A 286 -35.11 4.35 -0.14
CA PRO A 286 -35.56 5.28 0.89
C PRO A 286 -34.72 6.56 0.87
N THR A 287 -35.39 7.65 1.19
CA THR A 287 -34.88 9.02 1.21
C THR A 287 -33.73 9.24 2.17
N TYR A 288 -32.81 10.10 1.73
CA TYR A 288 -31.67 10.67 2.42
C TYR A 288 -31.96 11.09 3.87
N GLU A 289 -31.40 10.36 4.84
CA GLU A 289 -31.07 10.92 6.15
C GLU A 289 -29.54 10.95 6.23
N ALA A 290 -29.01 12.09 6.69
CA ALA A 290 -27.61 12.45 6.62
C ALA A 290 -26.68 11.30 7.07
N TYR A 291 -25.96 10.70 6.11
CA TYR A 291 -24.90 9.74 6.41
C TYR A 291 -23.84 10.44 7.26
N ALA A 292 -23.75 10.06 8.53
CA ALA A 292 -22.65 10.45 9.41
C ALA A 292 -21.32 10.12 8.71
N ASP A 293 -20.38 11.08 8.74
CA ASP A 293 -19.06 10.92 8.13
C ASP A 293 -18.42 9.61 8.64
N PRO A 294 -18.13 8.64 7.76
CA PRO A 294 -17.58 7.34 8.13
C PRO A 294 -16.20 7.44 8.77
N ASN A 295 -15.58 8.62 8.77
CA ASN A 295 -14.31 8.88 9.45
C ASN A 295 -14.47 9.64 10.77
N GLN A 296 -15.68 9.89 11.27
CA GLN A 296 -15.88 10.64 12.52
C GLN A 296 -15.95 9.75 13.77
N CYS A 297 -15.39 10.24 14.88
CA CYS A 297 -15.46 9.61 16.19
C CYS A 297 -16.92 9.35 16.60
N LYS A 298 -17.23 8.11 16.97
CA LYS A 298 -18.59 7.69 17.32
C LYS A 298 -19.00 8.03 18.77
N LEU A 299 -18.18 8.78 19.51
CA LEU A 299 -18.60 9.35 20.80
C LEU A 299 -19.49 10.57 20.52
N PRO A 300 -20.75 10.61 21.02
CA PRO A 300 -21.62 11.76 20.82
C PRO A 300 -20.97 13.07 21.25
N GLY A 301 -21.03 14.09 20.40
CA GLY A 301 -20.40 15.41 20.64
C GLY A 301 -18.92 15.51 20.22
N CYS A 302 -18.27 14.41 19.81
CA CYS A 302 -16.90 14.45 19.32
C CYS A 302 -16.85 14.62 17.79
N GLN A 303 -16.28 15.73 17.31
CA GLN A 303 -16.14 16.00 15.87
C GLN A 303 -14.80 15.54 15.26
N LYS A 304 -13.92 14.91 16.05
CA LYS A 304 -12.60 14.47 15.57
C LYS A 304 -12.71 13.23 14.71
N ALA A 305 -11.79 13.05 13.78
CA ALA A 305 -11.71 11.82 13.00
C ALA A 305 -11.37 10.61 13.89
N ARG A 306 -12.04 9.48 13.67
CA ARG A 306 -11.70 8.19 14.28
C ARG A 306 -10.46 7.60 13.62
N TYR A 307 -9.75 6.74 14.33
CA TYR A 307 -8.75 5.89 13.67
C TYR A 307 -9.48 4.87 12.80
N ALA A 308 -8.94 4.53 11.63
CA ALA A 308 -9.62 3.73 10.60
C ALA A 308 -10.23 2.40 11.11
N THR A 309 -9.62 1.77 12.12
CA THR A 309 -10.07 0.51 12.75
C THR A 309 -10.75 0.68 14.11
N GLN A 310 -10.95 1.90 14.56
CA GLN A 310 -11.53 2.19 15.86
C GLN A 310 -12.84 2.93 15.69
N ASP A 311 -13.76 2.73 16.62
CA ASP A 311 -14.98 3.53 16.68
C ASP A 311 -14.71 4.95 17.20
N PHE A 312 -13.52 5.22 17.77
CA PHE A 312 -13.21 6.48 18.45
C PHE A 312 -11.85 7.05 18.05
N CYS A 313 -11.68 8.36 18.20
CA CYS A 313 -10.42 9.08 17.96
C CYS A 313 -9.34 8.83 19.04
N GLY A 314 -9.60 7.97 20.02
CA GLY A 314 -8.65 7.65 21.09
C GLY A 314 -9.24 6.78 22.21
N ILE A 315 -8.36 6.18 23.00
CA ILE A 315 -8.70 5.25 24.10
C ILE A 315 -9.62 5.91 25.15
N ARG A 316 -9.42 7.21 25.42
CA ARG A 316 -10.23 7.97 26.40
C ARG A 316 -11.71 8.03 25.99
N HIS A 317 -11.99 8.32 24.72
CA HIS A 317 -13.36 8.41 24.20
C HIS A 317 -14.03 7.03 24.14
N GLY A 318 -13.27 5.98 23.83
CA GLY A 318 -13.79 4.61 23.94
C GLY A 318 -14.07 4.15 25.37
N ARG A 319 -13.41 4.71 26.38
CA ARG A 319 -13.74 4.47 27.81
C ARG A 319 -14.97 5.27 28.23
N GLU A 320 -15.05 6.53 27.84
CA GLU A 320 -16.18 7.42 28.11
C GLU A 320 -17.49 6.91 27.50
N TYR A 321 -17.41 6.37 26.27
CA TYR A 321 -18.55 5.72 25.62
C TYR A 321 -19.11 4.55 26.44
N LYS A 322 -18.24 3.76 27.12
CA LYS A 322 -18.66 2.62 27.94
C LYS A 322 -19.28 3.00 29.28
N THR A 323 -18.99 4.21 29.78
CA THR A 323 -19.49 4.66 31.08
C THR A 323 -20.84 5.38 30.96
N ASN A 324 -21.21 5.83 29.76
CA ASN A 324 -22.48 6.51 29.48
C ASN A 324 -23.50 5.54 28.88
N ASN A 325 -24.43 5.02 29.70
CA ASN A 325 -25.45 4.04 29.29
C ASN A 325 -26.71 4.64 28.65
N ASN A 326 -26.65 5.88 28.14
CA ASN A 326 -27.84 6.61 27.71
C ASN A 326 -28.34 6.11 26.33
N GLY A 327 -29.11 5.02 26.33
CA GLY A 327 -29.81 4.50 25.14
C GLY A 327 -28.98 3.63 24.19
N GLN A 328 -27.79 3.16 24.59
CA GLN A 328 -26.95 2.30 23.77
C GLN A 328 -27.43 0.83 23.83
N GLU A 329 -27.38 0.11 22.70
CA GLU A 329 -27.77 -1.30 22.65
C GLU A 329 -26.89 -2.17 23.57
N PRO A 330 -27.48 -3.10 24.34
CA PRO A 330 -26.73 -3.94 25.24
C PRO A 330 -25.92 -5.00 24.49
N CYS A 331 -24.84 -5.46 25.14
CA CYS A 331 -24.03 -6.60 24.72
C CYS A 331 -24.91 -7.83 24.50
N LYS A 332 -24.70 -8.55 23.39
CA LYS A 332 -25.48 -9.76 23.06
C LYS A 332 -25.33 -10.90 24.08
N LEU A 333 -24.25 -10.92 24.87
CA LEU A 333 -24.14 -11.81 26.02
C LEU A 333 -25.14 -11.36 27.11
N SER A 334 -26.23 -12.12 27.26
CA SER A 334 -27.40 -11.78 28.08
C SER A 334 -27.09 -11.52 29.56
N THR A 335 -26.01 -12.11 30.09
CA THR A 335 -25.55 -11.93 31.47
C THR A 335 -24.77 -10.64 31.72
N CYS A 336 -24.39 -9.90 30.67
CA CYS A 336 -23.48 -8.76 30.80
C CYS A 336 -24.18 -7.42 31.11
N GLY A 337 -25.25 -7.09 30.40
CA GLY A 337 -25.99 -5.82 30.55
C GLY A 337 -25.22 -4.52 30.21
N LYS A 338 -23.94 -4.58 29.78
CA LYS A 338 -23.17 -3.40 29.36
C LYS A 338 -23.42 -3.06 27.90
N PRO A 339 -23.27 -1.78 27.48
CA PRO A 339 -23.46 -1.42 26.08
C PRO A 339 -22.43 -2.08 25.16
N LYS A 340 -22.88 -2.47 23.96
CA LYS A 340 -22.01 -2.97 22.89
C LYS A 340 -21.27 -1.81 22.23
N TYR A 341 -20.14 -2.11 21.60
CA TYR A 341 -19.47 -1.11 20.77
C TYR A 341 -20.24 -0.88 19.45
N PRO A 342 -20.22 0.33 18.87
CA PRO A 342 -21.00 0.62 17.66
C PRO A 342 -20.76 -0.32 16.48
N SER A 343 -19.55 -0.85 16.32
CA SER A 343 -19.22 -1.81 15.25
C SER A 343 -19.14 -3.27 15.69
N PHE A 344 -19.56 -3.59 16.93
CA PHE A 344 -19.43 -4.94 17.48
C PHE A 344 -20.70 -5.37 18.21
N ASP A 345 -20.91 -6.68 18.25
CA ASP A 345 -22.04 -7.29 18.94
C ASP A 345 -21.86 -7.42 20.46
N PHE A 346 -20.63 -7.22 20.95
CA PHE A 346 -20.27 -7.44 22.34
C PHE A 346 -19.53 -6.23 22.93
N CYS A 347 -19.62 -6.03 24.25
CA CYS A 347 -18.91 -4.93 24.95
C CYS A 347 -17.38 -5.15 25.06
N GLY A 348 -16.90 -6.33 24.64
CA GLY A 348 -15.50 -6.70 24.64
C GLY A 348 -15.26 -8.08 24.04
N ARG A 349 -13.99 -8.36 23.71
CA ARG A 349 -13.55 -9.59 23.05
C ARG A 349 -13.84 -10.85 23.88
N ALA A 350 -13.70 -10.77 25.20
CA ALA A 350 -13.97 -11.88 26.11
C ALA A 350 -15.43 -12.37 26.01
N HIS A 351 -16.39 -11.45 25.92
CA HIS A 351 -17.81 -11.82 25.83
C HIS A 351 -18.19 -12.37 24.45
N GLY A 352 -17.53 -11.90 23.38
CA GLY A 352 -17.69 -12.52 22.07
C GLY A 352 -17.12 -13.94 22.02
N GLN A 353 -16.04 -14.21 22.76
CA GLN A 353 -15.48 -15.56 22.89
C GLN A 353 -16.35 -16.46 23.77
N GLU A 354 -16.93 -15.92 24.84
CA GLU A 354 -17.84 -16.64 25.74
C GLU A 354 -19.16 -17.02 25.06
N PHE A 355 -19.72 -16.13 24.25
CA PHE A 355 -20.96 -16.40 23.51
C PHE A 355 -20.80 -17.47 22.42
N ASN A 356 -19.59 -17.62 21.88
CA ASN A 356 -19.28 -18.59 20.82
C ASN A 356 -18.78 -19.95 21.36
N ARG A 357 -18.78 -20.15 22.68
CA ARG A 357 -18.56 -21.44 23.34
C ARG A 357 -19.91 -22.05 23.69
#